data_AF-A0A2J9INP9-F1
#
_entry.id   AF-A0A2J9INP9-F1
#
_cell.length_a   1.000
_cell.length_b   1.000
_cell.length_c   1.000
_cell.angle_alpha   90.00
_cell.angle_beta   90.00
_cell.angle_gamma   90.00
#
_symmetry.space_group_name_H-M   'P 1'
#
loop_
_entity.id
_entity.type
_entity.pdbx_description
1 polymer ?
#
loop_
_entity_poly.entity_id
_entity_poly.type
_entity_poly.pdbx_seq_one_letter_code
_entity_poly.pdbx_strand_id
1 'polypeptide(L)'
;MTATVNDKHTVLPPTDLEEMLDVGRFLDGLTQPAALVGPDGQKVPLPPEAFNVLRDVVEAMRVGKAITVAPVDQLLTTQEAANFLGISRPTLVRLLEEGALPYERTTGGRHRRIRLQDVVSYQRRKRGERRAALSDLVGEASSAGLYGQNAESYREALRQARADLRGERG
;
A
#
# COMPACT_ATOMS: atom_id res chain seq x y z
N MET A 1 -17.57 28.17 -4.04
CA MET A 1 -17.92 27.49 -2.76
C MET A 1 -16.68 26.74 -2.28
N THR A 2 -15.98 27.26 -1.28
CA THR A 2 -14.91 26.53 -0.59
C THR A 2 -15.56 25.53 0.36
N ALA A 3 -15.76 24.29 -0.11
CA ALA A 3 -16.10 23.20 0.78
C ALA A 3 -14.90 22.98 1.71
N THR A 4 -15.04 23.34 2.98
CA THR A 4 -14.07 23.03 4.02
C THR A 4 -14.01 21.50 4.13
N VAL A 5 -12.99 20.86 3.55
CA VAL A 5 -12.76 19.42 3.64
C VAL A 5 -12.27 19.11 5.06
N ASN A 6 -13.18 19.20 6.04
CA ASN A 6 -12.84 18.98 7.44
C ASN A 6 -13.38 17.65 7.98
N ASP A 7 -14.26 16.98 7.24
CA ASP A 7 -14.85 15.69 7.63
C ASP A 7 -14.38 14.55 6.73
N LYS A 8 -14.17 13.38 7.38
CA LYS A 8 -13.89 12.11 6.71
C LYS A 8 -15.08 11.73 5.83
N HIS A 9 -14.83 11.53 4.55
CA HIS A 9 -15.84 11.02 3.62
C HIS A 9 -15.26 9.96 2.69
N THR A 10 -16.12 9.05 2.26
CA THR A 10 -15.77 7.97 1.34
C THR A 10 -16.45 8.20 0.00
N VAL A 11 -15.66 8.18 -1.07
CA VAL A 11 -16.10 8.29 -2.45
C VAL A 11 -16.04 6.90 -3.07
N LEU A 12 -17.17 6.46 -3.63
CA LEU A 12 -17.26 5.20 -4.35
C LEU A 12 -16.70 5.37 -5.77
N PRO A 13 -16.14 4.31 -6.37
CA PRO A 13 -15.79 4.36 -7.79
C PRO A 13 -17.05 4.64 -8.64
N PRO A 14 -16.90 5.27 -9.81
CA PRO A 14 -18.02 5.49 -10.73
C PRO A 14 -18.63 4.15 -11.17
N THR A 15 -19.91 4.17 -11.53
CA THR A 15 -20.62 2.98 -12.03
C THR A 15 -20.00 2.48 -13.34
N ASP A 16 -19.55 3.42 -14.17
CA ASP A 16 -18.79 3.12 -15.37
C ASP A 16 -17.30 3.20 -15.08
N LEU A 17 -16.63 2.05 -15.15
CA LEU A 17 -15.19 1.95 -14.92
C LEU A 17 -14.36 2.31 -16.17
N GLU A 18 -14.98 2.36 -17.36
CA GLU A 18 -14.26 2.69 -18.60
C GLU A 18 -13.68 4.11 -18.57
N GLU A 19 -14.45 5.08 -18.05
CA GLU A 19 -13.96 6.45 -17.85
C GLU A 19 -12.69 6.48 -16.97
N MET A 20 -12.64 5.66 -15.92
CA MET A 20 -11.47 5.58 -15.03
C MET A 20 -10.28 4.87 -15.68
N LEU A 21 -10.53 3.88 -16.55
CA LEU A 21 -9.47 3.22 -17.32
C LEU A 21 -8.79 4.21 -18.28
N ASP A 22 -9.58 5.04 -18.95
CA ASP A 22 -9.07 6.04 -19.89
C ASP A 22 -8.27 7.14 -19.18
N VAL A 23 -8.81 7.65 -18.06
CA VAL A 23 -8.07 8.60 -17.21
C VAL A 23 -6.77 7.96 -16.68
N GLY A 24 -6.81 6.70 -16.24
CA GLY A 24 -5.62 5.99 -15.76
C GLY A 24 -4.54 5.89 -16.83
N ARG A 25 -4.90 5.45 -18.04
CA ARG A 25 -3.97 5.38 -19.19
C ARG A 25 -3.39 6.75 -19.54
N PHE A 26 -4.21 7.79 -19.50
CA PHE A 26 -3.76 9.15 -19.75
C PHE A 26 -2.73 9.59 -18.70
N LEU A 27 -3.00 9.38 -17.41
CA LEU A 27 -2.10 9.73 -16.32
C LEU A 27 -0.76 8.97 -16.37
N ASP A 28 -0.78 7.69 -16.76
CA ASP A 28 0.42 6.85 -16.86
C ASP A 28 1.39 7.35 -17.96
N GLY A 29 0.86 8.01 -19.01
CA GLY A 29 1.64 8.55 -20.12
C GLY A 29 2.18 9.97 -19.92
N LEU A 30 1.83 10.66 -18.83
CA LEU A 30 2.23 12.04 -18.60
C LEU A 30 3.69 12.14 -18.13
N THR A 31 4.51 12.77 -18.96
CA THR A 31 5.92 13.10 -18.65
C THR A 31 6.13 14.59 -18.34
N GLN A 32 5.09 15.41 -18.52
CA GLN A 32 5.13 16.86 -18.32
C GLN A 32 4.27 17.29 -17.11
N PRO A 33 4.53 18.47 -16.52
CA PRO A 33 3.72 19.01 -15.44
C PRO A 33 2.23 19.13 -15.82
N ALA A 34 1.35 18.64 -14.95
CA ALA A 34 -0.10 18.70 -15.14
C ALA A 34 -0.69 20.03 -14.66
N ALA A 35 -1.85 20.41 -15.18
CA ALA A 35 -2.63 21.55 -14.71
C ALA A 35 -4.10 21.17 -14.56
N LEU A 36 -4.77 21.73 -13.54
CA LEU A 36 -6.21 21.66 -13.39
C LEU A 36 -6.86 22.74 -14.25
N VAL A 37 -7.86 22.35 -15.05
CA VAL A 37 -8.65 23.28 -15.87
C VAL A 37 -9.99 23.51 -15.18
N GLY A 38 -10.29 24.77 -14.86
CA GLY A 38 -11.56 25.18 -14.29
C GLY A 38 -12.70 25.21 -15.32
N PRO A 39 -13.97 25.21 -14.89
CA PRO A 39 -15.12 25.32 -15.80
C PRO A 39 -15.13 26.61 -16.63
N ASP A 40 -14.44 27.64 -16.18
CA ASP A 40 -14.23 28.92 -16.86
C ASP A 40 -13.03 28.91 -17.83
N GLY A 41 -12.36 27.76 -17.98
CA GLY A 41 -11.18 27.59 -18.82
C GLY A 41 -9.88 28.05 -18.18
N GLN A 42 -9.89 28.57 -16.95
CA GLN A 42 -8.68 28.94 -16.24
C GLN A 42 -7.83 27.70 -15.94
N LYS A 43 -6.50 27.84 -16.05
CA LYS A 43 -5.57 26.74 -15.79
C LYS A 43 -4.72 27.05 -14.56
N VAL A 44 -4.68 26.12 -13.62
CA VAL A 44 -3.81 26.20 -12.43
C VAL A 44 -2.84 25.02 -12.46
N PRO A 45 -1.52 25.25 -12.41
CA PRO A 45 -0.55 24.17 -12.31
C PRO A 45 -0.85 23.26 -11.11
N LEU A 46 -0.82 21.96 -11.32
CA LEU A 46 -1.09 21.00 -10.27
C LEU A 46 0.22 20.66 -9.54
N PRO A 47 0.30 20.85 -8.21
CA PRO A 47 1.47 20.46 -7.45
C PRO A 47 1.76 18.95 -7.58
N PRO A 48 3.03 18.51 -7.55
CA PRO A 48 3.40 17.10 -7.68
C PRO A 48 2.70 16.19 -6.67
N GLU A 49 2.49 16.66 -5.44
CA GLU A 49 1.82 15.92 -4.38
C GLU A 49 0.36 15.64 -4.74
N ALA A 50 -0.37 16.65 -5.23
CA ALA A 50 -1.75 16.51 -5.66
C ALA A 50 -1.88 15.61 -6.89
N PHE A 51 -0.92 15.71 -7.83
CA PHE A 51 -0.86 14.84 -9.01
C PHE A 51 -0.68 13.37 -8.61
N ASN A 52 0.26 13.08 -7.71
CA ASN A 52 0.50 11.72 -7.23
C ASN A 52 -0.73 11.15 -6.51
N VAL A 53 -1.41 11.95 -5.69
CA VAL A 53 -2.67 11.53 -5.04
C VAL A 53 -3.74 11.20 -6.08
N LEU A 54 -3.92 12.02 -7.11
CA LEU A 54 -4.88 11.74 -8.18
C LEU A 54 -4.57 10.41 -8.89
N ARG A 55 -3.30 10.14 -9.20
CA ARG A 55 -2.89 8.86 -9.80
C ARG A 55 -3.26 7.67 -8.91
N ASP A 56 -2.96 7.76 -7.61
CA ASP A 56 -3.28 6.68 -6.66
C ASP A 56 -4.79 6.47 -6.53
N VAL A 57 -5.59 7.56 -6.56
CA VAL A 57 -7.05 7.52 -6.52
C VAL A 57 -7.62 6.85 -7.76
N VAL A 58 -7.19 7.27 -8.95
CA VAL A 58 -7.65 6.70 -10.22
C VAL A 58 -7.28 5.22 -10.31
N GLU A 59 -6.06 4.85 -9.91
CA GLU A 59 -5.63 3.45 -9.89
C GLU A 59 -6.51 2.58 -8.98
N ALA A 60 -6.81 3.06 -7.77
CA ALA A 60 -7.69 2.36 -6.86
C ALA A 60 -9.12 2.24 -7.41
N MET A 61 -9.68 3.31 -7.98
CA MET A 61 -11.04 3.33 -8.51
C MET A 61 -11.18 2.46 -9.76
N ARG A 62 -10.16 2.40 -10.64
CA ARG A 62 -10.11 1.51 -11.81
C ARG A 62 -10.29 0.03 -11.43
N VAL A 63 -9.84 -0.38 -10.25
CA VAL A 63 -10.01 -1.74 -9.72
C VAL A 63 -11.20 -1.88 -8.75
N GLY A 64 -12.14 -0.93 -8.77
CA GLY A 64 -13.37 -0.98 -8.00
C GLY A 64 -13.22 -0.67 -6.51
N LYS A 65 -12.12 -0.05 -6.07
CA LYS A 65 -11.92 0.32 -4.66
C LYS A 65 -12.46 1.71 -4.37
N ALA A 66 -13.17 1.84 -3.25
CA ALA A 66 -13.56 3.13 -2.71
C ALA A 66 -12.36 3.86 -2.09
N ILE A 67 -12.41 5.19 -2.11
CA ILE A 67 -11.39 6.07 -1.53
C ILE A 67 -11.97 6.83 -0.35
N THR A 68 -11.24 6.89 0.76
CA THR A 68 -11.58 7.74 1.88
C THR A 68 -10.61 8.93 1.93
N VAL A 69 -11.18 10.15 1.96
CA VAL A 69 -10.43 11.38 2.23
C VAL A 69 -10.66 11.76 3.69
N ALA A 70 -9.58 12.00 4.41
CA ALA A 70 -9.60 12.27 5.85
C ALA A 70 -8.49 13.27 6.24
N PRO A 71 -8.77 14.22 7.14
CA PRO A 71 -7.73 15.05 7.76
C PRO A 71 -6.69 14.18 8.49
N VAL A 72 -5.42 14.57 8.41
CA VAL A 72 -4.31 13.80 9.01
C VAL A 72 -4.35 13.78 10.54
N ASP A 73 -4.93 14.81 11.15
CA ASP A 73 -5.11 14.96 12.59
C ASP A 73 -6.37 14.24 13.11
N GLN A 74 -7.15 13.61 12.23
CA GLN A 74 -8.32 12.85 12.60
C GLN A 74 -7.98 11.78 13.64
N LEU A 75 -8.76 11.74 14.72
CA LEU A 75 -8.68 10.71 15.75
C LEU A 75 -9.47 9.46 15.34
N LEU A 76 -8.76 8.35 15.26
CA LEU A 76 -9.30 7.02 15.01
C LEU A 76 -9.58 6.28 16.31
N THR A 77 -10.62 5.47 16.30
CA THR A 77 -10.80 4.43 17.32
C THR A 77 -9.74 3.33 17.18
N THR A 78 -9.54 2.52 18.22
CA THR A 78 -8.67 1.34 18.13
C THR A 78 -9.12 0.36 17.05
N GLN A 79 -10.43 0.27 16.77
CA GLN A 79 -10.90 -0.64 15.72
C GLN A 79 -10.55 -0.09 14.34
N GLU A 80 -10.78 1.19 14.09
CA GLU A 80 -10.44 1.82 12.80
C GLU A 80 -8.93 1.77 12.51
N ALA A 81 -8.10 2.07 13.51
CA ALA A 81 -6.66 1.97 13.37
C ALA A 81 -6.20 0.52 13.12
N ALA A 82 -6.82 -0.47 13.77
CA ALA A 82 -6.50 -1.89 13.55
C ALA A 82 -6.87 -2.33 12.14
N ASN A 83 -8.06 -1.93 11.67
CA ASN A 83 -8.51 -2.17 10.30
C ASN A 83 -7.56 -1.52 9.27
N PHE A 84 -7.15 -0.27 9.52
CA PHE A 84 -6.21 0.46 8.66
C PHE A 84 -4.85 -0.27 8.55
N LEU A 85 -4.35 -0.80 9.66
CA LEU A 85 -3.08 -1.53 9.69
C LEU A 85 -3.19 -2.97 9.20
N GLY A 86 -4.41 -3.50 8.99
CA GLY A 86 -4.63 -4.89 8.62
C GLY A 86 -4.27 -5.88 9.73
N ILE A 87 -4.46 -5.50 11.00
CA ILE A 87 -4.15 -6.34 12.17
C ILE A 87 -5.37 -6.50 13.09
N SER A 88 -5.31 -7.47 14.00
CA SER A 88 -6.36 -7.62 15.01
C SER A 88 -6.35 -6.45 16.01
N ARG A 89 -7.53 -6.08 16.53
CA ARG A 89 -7.64 -5.06 17.57
C ARG A 89 -6.83 -5.41 18.84
N PRO A 90 -6.82 -6.66 19.36
CA PRO A 90 -5.93 -7.03 20.46
C PRO A 90 -4.45 -6.78 20.15
N THR A 91 -4.00 -7.08 18.93
CA THR A 91 -2.61 -6.79 18.50
C THR A 91 -2.32 -5.30 18.55
N LEU A 92 -3.25 -4.46 18.05
CA LEU A 92 -3.08 -3.01 18.15
C LEU A 92 -3.01 -2.55 19.61
N VAL A 93 -3.90 -3.02 20.47
CA VAL A 93 -3.91 -2.63 21.89
C VAL A 93 -2.57 -2.94 22.55
N ARG A 94 -2.00 -4.12 22.28
CA ARG A 94 -0.65 -4.48 22.76
C ARG A 94 0.41 -3.48 22.27
N LEU A 95 0.40 -3.11 20.99
CA LEU A 95 1.34 -2.11 20.45
C LEU A 95 1.21 -0.74 21.12
N LEU A 96 -0.02 -0.33 21.47
CA LEU A 96 -0.25 0.92 22.20
C LEU A 96 0.27 0.85 23.64
N GLU A 97 0.11 -0.30 24.30
CA GLU A 97 0.59 -0.52 25.67
C GLU A 97 2.12 -0.63 25.74
N GLU A 98 2.74 -1.16 24.70
CA GLU A 98 4.20 -1.22 24.51
C GLU A 98 4.80 0.13 24.08
N GLY A 99 3.99 1.16 23.86
CA GLY A 99 4.46 2.49 23.41
C GLY A 99 4.93 2.53 21.96
N ALA A 100 4.65 1.51 21.15
CA ALA A 100 5.05 1.46 19.74
C ALA A 100 4.26 2.43 18.85
N LEU A 101 3.11 2.91 19.34
CA LEU A 101 2.22 3.88 18.71
C LEU A 101 1.68 4.83 19.79
N PRO A 102 1.75 6.15 19.59
CA PRO A 102 1.15 7.11 20.52
C PRO A 102 -0.39 6.99 20.49
N TYR A 103 -1.02 7.29 21.61
CA TYR A 103 -2.48 7.40 21.69
C TYR A 103 -2.87 8.40 22.77
N GLU A 104 -4.08 8.93 22.62
CA GLU A 104 -4.71 9.82 23.57
C GLU A 104 -5.91 9.11 24.20
N ARG A 105 -6.31 9.54 25.39
CA ARG A 105 -7.59 9.13 26.00
C ARG A 105 -8.56 10.30 25.85
N THR A 106 -9.81 10.00 25.49
CA THR A 106 -10.85 11.03 25.43
C THR A 106 -10.97 11.76 26.76
N THR A 107 -11.20 13.08 26.75
CA THR A 107 -11.45 13.89 27.95
C THR A 107 -12.60 13.27 28.76
N GLY A 108 -12.31 12.81 29.98
CA GLY A 108 -13.28 12.13 30.85
C GLY A 108 -13.60 10.67 30.50
N GLY A 109 -12.91 10.07 29.52
CA GLY A 109 -13.20 8.73 29.00
C GLY A 109 -12.06 7.72 29.16
N ARG A 110 -12.43 6.43 29.13
CA ARG A 110 -11.49 5.28 29.17
C ARG A 110 -11.03 4.83 27.77
N HIS A 111 -11.63 5.37 26.71
CA HIS A 111 -11.38 4.93 25.33
C HIS A 111 -10.13 5.59 24.74
N ARG A 112 -9.29 4.77 24.11
CA ARG A 112 -8.09 5.21 23.37
C ARG A 112 -8.48 5.78 22.00
N ARG A 113 -7.75 6.80 21.57
CA ARG A 113 -7.83 7.44 20.26
C ARG A 113 -6.43 7.59 19.69
N ILE A 114 -6.28 7.35 18.39
CA ILE A 114 -4.99 7.36 17.70
C ILE A 114 -5.11 8.32 16.53
N ARG A 115 -4.18 9.27 16.36
CA ARG A 115 -4.21 10.17 15.20
C ARG A 115 -3.89 9.38 13.94
N LEU A 116 -4.59 9.66 12.85
CA LEU A 116 -4.37 9.02 11.56
C LEU A 116 -2.90 9.16 11.10
N GLN A 117 -2.30 10.34 11.29
CA GLN A 117 -0.88 10.57 10.96
C GLN A 117 0.06 9.56 11.64
N ASP A 118 -0.21 9.16 12.88
CA ASP A 118 0.64 8.26 13.65
C ASP A 118 0.49 6.83 13.15
N VAL A 119 -0.76 6.44 12.81
CA VAL A 119 -1.05 5.15 12.18
C VAL A 119 -0.36 5.03 10.81
N VAL A 120 -0.44 6.06 9.98
CA VAL A 120 0.21 6.11 8.66
C VAL A 120 1.74 6.02 8.81
N SER A 121 2.31 6.78 9.73
CA SER A 121 3.76 6.80 9.99
C SER A 121 4.26 5.43 10.46
N TYR A 122 3.53 4.80 11.38
CA TYR A 122 3.82 3.45 11.84
C TYR A 122 3.76 2.42 10.69
N GLN A 123 2.72 2.48 9.86
CA GLN A 123 2.58 1.57 8.71
C GLN A 123 3.75 1.73 7.73
N ARG A 124 4.15 2.96 7.42
CA ARG A 124 5.29 3.26 6.54
C ARG A 124 6.59 2.68 7.10
N ARG A 125 6.88 2.93 8.38
CA ARG A 125 8.06 2.37 9.06
C ARG A 125 8.07 0.84 9.01
N LYS A 126 6.96 0.19 9.37
CA LYS A 126 6.85 -1.29 9.36
C LYS A 126 6.99 -1.89 7.97
N ARG A 127 6.44 -1.25 6.94
CA ARG A 127 6.67 -1.66 5.53
C ARG A 127 8.12 -1.50 5.10
N GLY A 128 8.83 -0.50 5.62
CA GLY A 128 10.28 -0.33 5.41
C GLY A 128 11.07 -1.46 6.06
N GLU A 129 10.86 -1.70 7.35
CA GLU A 129 11.50 -2.78 8.12
C GLU A 129 11.28 -4.15 7.45
N ARG A 130 10.05 -4.46 7.04
CA ARG A 130 9.74 -5.73 6.35
C ARG A 130 10.47 -5.87 5.01
N ARG A 131 10.58 -4.78 4.23
CA ARG A 131 11.30 -4.80 2.94
C ARG A 131 12.80 -4.99 3.14
N ALA A 132 13.38 -4.32 4.13
CA ALA A 132 14.79 -4.50 4.50
C ALA A 132 15.07 -5.94 4.91
N ALA A 133 14.30 -6.50 5.84
CA ALA A 133 14.46 -7.88 6.28
C ALA A 133 14.32 -8.91 5.13
N LEU A 134 13.37 -8.71 4.21
CA LEU A 134 13.25 -9.55 3.02
C LEU A 134 14.46 -9.42 2.09
N SER A 135 14.98 -8.21 1.91
CA SER A 135 16.19 -7.97 1.12
C SER A 135 17.41 -8.65 1.74
N ASP A 136 17.53 -8.60 3.06
CA ASP A 136 18.62 -9.24 3.81
C ASP A 136 18.57 -10.76 3.64
N LEU A 137 17.40 -11.38 3.82
CA LEU A 137 17.21 -12.82 3.59
C LEU A 137 17.55 -13.24 2.16
N VAL A 138 17.19 -12.43 1.16
CA VAL A 138 17.54 -12.69 -0.26
C VAL A 138 19.05 -12.55 -0.49
N GLY A 139 19.69 -11.55 0.12
CA GLY A 139 21.13 -11.35 0.07
C GLY A 139 21.92 -12.48 0.74
N GLU A 140 21.48 -12.93 1.91
CA GLU A 140 22.01 -14.09 2.63
C GLU A 140 21.87 -15.38 1.81
N ALA A 141 20.70 -15.63 1.22
CA ALA A 141 20.48 -16.79 0.36
C ALA A 141 21.33 -16.75 -0.92
N SER A 142 21.55 -15.57 -1.50
CA SER A 142 22.42 -15.38 -2.68
C SER A 142 23.90 -15.61 -2.33
N SER A 143 24.37 -15.03 -1.23
CA SER A 143 25.75 -15.24 -0.73
C SER A 143 26.02 -16.68 -0.26
N ALA A 144 24.99 -17.38 0.22
CA ALA A 144 25.03 -18.83 0.50
C ALA A 144 24.97 -19.70 -0.77
N GLY A 145 24.96 -19.11 -1.97
CA GLY A 145 25.01 -19.84 -3.24
C GLY A 145 23.70 -20.56 -3.61
N LEU A 146 22.61 -20.33 -2.89
CA LEU A 146 21.31 -20.99 -3.12
C LEU A 146 20.65 -20.53 -4.44
N TYR A 147 21.04 -19.37 -4.96
CA TYR A 147 20.65 -18.88 -6.29
C TYR A 147 21.69 -19.17 -7.40
N GLY A 148 22.87 -19.68 -7.03
CA GLY A 148 23.97 -20.02 -7.95
C GLY A 148 23.98 -21.48 -8.41
N GLN A 149 23.10 -22.33 -7.88
CA GLN A 149 22.93 -23.69 -8.41
C GLN A 149 22.10 -23.60 -9.70
N ASN A 150 22.81 -23.46 -10.83
CA ASN A 150 22.24 -23.34 -12.17
C ASN A 150 21.08 -24.33 -12.41
N ALA A 151 19.99 -23.82 -12.97
CA ALA A 151 18.87 -24.64 -13.46
C ALA A 151 19.31 -25.76 -14.41
N GLU A 152 20.48 -25.62 -15.06
CA GLU A 152 21.13 -26.68 -15.85
C GLU A 152 21.56 -27.88 -15.01
N SER A 153 22.17 -27.67 -13.84
CA SER A 153 22.61 -28.75 -12.95
C SER A 153 21.42 -29.58 -12.47
N TYR A 154 20.30 -28.92 -12.14
CA TYR A 154 19.05 -29.60 -11.78
C TYR A 154 18.43 -30.37 -12.96
N ARG A 155 18.48 -29.80 -14.18
CA ARG A 155 18.00 -30.46 -15.41
C ARG A 155 18.87 -31.65 -15.83
N GLU A 156 20.16 -31.61 -15.56
CA GLU A 156 21.08 -32.73 -15.80
C GLU A 156 20.86 -33.85 -14.79
N ALA A 157 20.76 -33.52 -13.50
CA ALA A 157 20.42 -34.50 -12.46
C ALA A 157 19.09 -35.22 -12.74
N LEU A 158 18.06 -34.50 -13.18
CA LEU A 158 16.77 -35.10 -13.58
C LEU A 158 16.85 -35.95 -14.85
N ARG A 159 17.72 -35.62 -15.80
CA ARG A 159 17.93 -36.43 -17.01
C ARG A 159 18.63 -37.74 -16.68
N GLN A 160 19.63 -37.69 -15.82
CA GLN A 160 20.42 -38.85 -15.41
C GLN A 160 19.57 -39.83 -14.60
N ALA A 161 18.83 -39.36 -13.60
CA ALA A 161 17.89 -40.18 -12.83
C ALA A 161 16.81 -40.85 -13.71
N ARG A 162 16.34 -40.19 -14.78
CA ARG A 162 15.39 -40.78 -15.75
C ARG A 162 16.02 -41.82 -16.67
N ALA A 163 17.31 -41.72 -16.97
CA ALA A 163 18.04 -42.70 -17.77
C ALA A 163 18.28 -43.98 -16.96
N ASP A 164 18.69 -43.84 -15.69
CA ASP A 164 18.95 -44.96 -14.79
C ASP A 164 17.68 -45.78 -14.53
N LEU A 165 16.54 -45.11 -14.28
CA LEU A 165 15.22 -45.74 -14.14
C LEU A 165 14.71 -46.44 -15.41
N ARG A 166 15.24 -46.09 -16.59
CA ARG A 166 14.93 -46.77 -17.86
C ARG A 166 15.87 -47.94 -18.14
N GLY A 167 17.10 -47.92 -17.61
CA GLY A 167 18.08 -49.00 -17.74
C GLY A 167 17.78 -50.21 -16.86
N GLU A 168 17.12 -50.03 -15.72
CA GLU A 168 16.78 -51.12 -14.78
C GLU A 168 15.53 -51.93 -15.16
N ARG A 169 14.86 -51.62 -16.30
CA ARG A 169 13.65 -52.31 -16.77
C ARG A 169 13.81 -53.03 -18.12
N GLY A 170 15.04 -53.31 -18.55
CA GLY A 170 15.36 -54.17 -19.69
C GLY A 170 16.06 -55.44 -19.24
#